data_AF-A0A356WZJ2-F1
#
_entry.id   AF-A0A356WZJ2-F1
#
_cell.length_a   1.000
_cell.length_b   1.000
_cell.length_c   1.000
_cell.angle_alpha   90.00
_cell.angle_beta   90.00
_cell.angle_gamma   90.00
#
_symmetry.space_group_name_H-M   'P 1'
#
loop_
_entity.id
_entity.type
_entity.pdbx_description
1 polymer ?
#
loop_
_entity_poly.entity_id
_entity_poly.type
_entity_poly.pdbx_seq_one_letter_code
_entity_poly.pdbx_strand_id
1 'polypeptide(L)'
;MLTKIQDIETQETIPEAEWQSQKVAHEKRVDALLNDYLEARSRQEKNPAMDFLFEYYAFRPSNFRKWSPGIGVNLSFSDFDELPEVSELTVDGDVAFVDPMVFPDKRISSLKWMLNMQENTQQSKPSFGCFGMHEWAMVYKTDNPRHNQLPMRMNPDDLAAFVESRPLLCTHFDAFRFFTKPAKPMNKFELS
;
A
#
# COMPACT_ATOMS: atom_id res chain seq x y z
N MET A 1 -16.10 -18.92 21.16
CA MET A 1 -14.88 -19.64 21.63
C MET A 1 -13.68 -18.83 21.15
N LEU A 2 -13.07 -18.04 22.04
CA LEU A 2 -11.98 -17.12 21.71
C LEU A 2 -10.81 -17.87 21.05
N THR A 3 -10.48 -17.50 19.82
CA THR A 3 -9.50 -18.17 18.98
C THR A 3 -8.11 -18.06 19.62
N LYS A 4 -7.60 -19.15 20.20
CA LYS A 4 -6.22 -19.23 20.69
C LYS A 4 -5.27 -19.38 19.51
N ILE A 5 -4.87 -18.27 18.91
CA ILE A 5 -3.66 -18.21 18.08
C ILE A 5 -2.50 -17.97 19.05
N GLN A 6 -1.44 -18.77 18.96
CA GLN A 6 -0.38 -18.82 19.98
C GLN A 6 0.33 -17.46 20.20
N ASP A 7 0.27 -16.57 19.22
CA ASP A 7 0.84 -15.21 19.25
C ASP A 7 -0.21 -14.09 19.30
N ILE A 8 -1.51 -14.43 19.34
CA ILE A 8 -2.61 -13.48 19.41
C ILE A 8 -3.57 -13.96 20.48
N GLU A 9 -3.30 -13.58 21.72
CA GLU A 9 -4.32 -13.63 22.75
C GLU A 9 -5.30 -12.48 22.51
N THR A 10 -6.60 -12.76 22.60
CA THR A 10 -7.60 -11.70 22.67
C THR A 10 -7.41 -10.99 24.01
N GLN A 11 -6.78 -9.82 24.00
CA GLN A 11 -6.24 -9.20 25.22
C GLN A 11 -7.06 -8.02 25.72
N GLU A 12 -7.89 -7.41 24.88
CA GLU A 12 -8.56 -6.16 25.23
C GLU A 12 -10.02 -6.14 24.73
N THR A 13 -10.96 -5.96 25.66
CA THR A 13 -12.35 -5.62 25.34
C THR A 13 -12.52 -4.13 25.52
N ILE A 14 -12.83 -3.43 24.43
CA ILE A 14 -13.09 -1.99 24.44
C ILE A 14 -14.60 -1.70 24.52
N PRO A 15 -15.04 -0.78 25.41
CA PRO A 15 -16.45 -0.42 25.54
C PRO A 15 -17.04 0.23 24.29
N GLU A 16 -18.37 0.15 24.17
CA GLU A 16 -19.12 0.68 23.03
C GLU A 16 -18.80 2.13 22.67
N ALA A 17 -18.89 3.02 23.66
CA ALA A 17 -18.61 4.43 23.47
C ALA A 17 -17.17 4.70 23.02
N GLU A 18 -16.22 3.84 23.42
CA GLU A 18 -14.82 4.02 23.08
C GLU A 18 -14.56 3.65 21.62
N TRP A 19 -14.97 2.46 21.17
CA TRP A 19 -14.71 2.06 19.78
C TRP A 19 -15.52 2.88 18.78
N GLN A 20 -16.72 3.36 19.16
CA GLN A 20 -17.47 4.31 18.33
C GLN A 20 -16.70 5.63 18.15
N SER A 21 -16.11 6.14 19.23
CA SER A 21 -15.23 7.31 19.16
C SER A 21 -14.02 7.07 18.26
N GLN A 22 -13.38 5.89 18.36
CA GLN A 22 -12.27 5.52 17.50
C GLN A 22 -12.68 5.39 16.02
N LYS A 23 -13.84 4.78 15.73
CA LYS A 23 -14.43 4.67 14.39
C LYS A 23 -14.66 6.06 13.80
N VAL A 24 -15.35 6.95 14.51
CA VAL A 24 -15.60 8.33 14.06
C VAL A 24 -14.30 9.11 13.87
N ALA A 25 -13.33 8.97 14.78
CA ALA A 25 -12.03 9.62 14.65
C ALA A 25 -11.26 9.13 13.40
N HIS A 26 -11.30 7.82 13.12
CA HIS A 26 -10.74 7.24 11.91
C HIS A 26 -11.38 7.80 10.65
N GLU A 27 -12.72 7.80 10.59
CA GLU A 27 -13.47 8.37 9.46
C GLU A 27 -13.08 9.83 9.23
N LYS A 28 -13.04 10.66 10.28
CA LYS A 28 -12.61 12.06 10.17
C LYS A 28 -11.19 12.23 9.63
N ARG A 29 -10.24 11.39 10.07
CA ARG A 29 -8.86 11.42 9.55
C ARG A 29 -8.81 11.08 8.07
N VAL A 30 -9.57 10.07 7.65
CA VAL A 30 -9.64 9.66 6.24
C VAL A 30 -10.33 10.73 5.40
N ASP A 31 -11.45 11.27 5.87
CA ASP A 31 -12.19 12.34 5.21
C ASP A 31 -11.30 13.58 5.02
N ALA A 32 -10.49 13.96 6.02
CA ALA A 32 -9.53 15.06 5.91
C ALA A 32 -8.43 14.84 4.84
N LEU A 33 -8.11 13.58 4.50
CA LEU A 33 -7.14 13.25 3.45
C LEU A 33 -7.78 13.15 2.06
N LEU A 34 -9.06 12.79 1.99
CA LEU A 34 -9.72 12.39 0.74
C LEU A 34 -10.77 13.37 0.23
N ASN A 35 -11.37 14.21 1.08
CA ASN A 35 -12.49 15.06 0.69
C ASN A 35 -12.13 16.00 -0.46
N ASP A 36 -11.04 16.76 -0.35
CA ASP A 36 -10.58 17.67 -1.41
C ASP A 36 -10.35 16.92 -2.73
N TYR A 37 -9.76 15.72 -2.64
CA TYR A 37 -9.53 14.86 -3.80
C TYR A 37 -10.85 14.40 -4.44
N LEU A 38 -11.81 13.93 -3.64
CA LEU A 38 -13.11 13.45 -4.11
C LEU A 38 -13.94 14.58 -4.70
N GLU A 39 -13.89 15.77 -4.10
CA GLU A 39 -14.58 16.97 -4.59
C GLU A 39 -14.02 17.40 -5.95
N ALA A 40 -12.69 17.49 -6.07
CA ALA A 40 -12.01 17.77 -7.34
C ALA A 40 -12.35 16.72 -8.42
N ARG A 41 -12.30 15.43 -8.05
CA ARG A 41 -12.65 14.32 -8.95
C ARG A 41 -14.10 14.40 -9.42
N SER A 42 -15.03 14.82 -8.57
CA SER A 42 -16.45 15.00 -8.94
C SER A 42 -16.64 16.07 -10.03
N ARG A 43 -15.72 17.04 -10.10
CA ARG A 43 -15.64 18.07 -11.14
C ARG A 43 -14.74 17.67 -12.32
N GLN A 44 -14.28 16.41 -12.37
CA GLN A 44 -13.36 15.89 -13.37
C GLN A 44 -11.98 16.59 -13.38
N GLU A 45 -11.59 17.21 -12.27
CA GLU A 45 -10.27 17.79 -12.09
C GLU A 45 -9.25 16.67 -11.82
N LYS A 46 -8.10 16.74 -12.50
CA LYS A 46 -7.04 15.74 -12.35
C LYS A 46 -6.15 16.07 -11.15
N ASN A 47 -5.85 15.06 -10.34
CA ASN A 47 -4.79 15.12 -9.35
C ASN A 47 -3.86 13.93 -9.59
N PRO A 48 -2.84 14.06 -10.45
CA PRO A 48 -2.04 12.91 -10.91
C PRO A 48 -1.42 12.07 -9.79
N ALA A 49 -1.09 12.68 -8.65
CA ALA A 49 -0.54 11.96 -7.50
C ALA A 49 -1.60 11.10 -6.80
N MET A 50 -2.78 11.65 -6.55
CA MET A 50 -3.89 10.91 -5.94
C MET A 50 -4.52 9.92 -6.91
N ASP A 51 -4.71 10.32 -8.18
CA ASP A 51 -5.20 9.46 -9.25
C ASP A 51 -4.30 8.24 -9.43
N PHE A 52 -2.98 8.40 -9.34
CA PHE A 52 -2.05 7.27 -9.32
C PHE A 52 -2.40 6.29 -8.20
N LEU A 53 -2.64 6.74 -6.96
CA LEU A 53 -2.96 5.84 -5.85
C LEU A 53 -4.25 5.03 -6.09
N PHE A 54 -5.29 5.63 -6.67
CA PHE A 54 -6.60 4.96 -6.80
C PHE A 54 -6.81 4.27 -8.15
N GLU A 55 -6.17 4.74 -9.22
CA GLU A 55 -6.24 4.12 -10.55
C GLU A 55 -5.21 3.01 -10.71
N TYR A 56 -3.97 3.22 -10.24
CA TYR A 56 -2.90 2.24 -10.42
C TYR A 56 -3.04 1.05 -9.46
N TYR A 57 -3.27 1.31 -8.17
CA TYR A 57 -3.46 0.24 -7.18
C TYR A 57 -4.92 -0.24 -7.09
N ALA A 58 -5.83 0.35 -7.86
CA ALA A 58 -7.26 0.05 -7.86
C ALA A 58 -7.90 0.13 -6.46
N PHE A 59 -7.35 0.96 -5.57
CA PHE A 59 -7.92 1.13 -4.24
C PHE A 59 -9.20 1.96 -4.30
N ARG A 60 -10.21 1.53 -3.51
CA ARG A 60 -11.46 2.28 -3.36
C ARG A 60 -11.33 3.24 -2.18
N PRO A 61 -11.53 4.56 -2.37
CA PRO A 61 -11.56 5.53 -1.28
C PRO A 61 -12.44 5.12 -0.10
N SER A 62 -13.62 4.55 -0.39
CA SER A 62 -14.56 4.07 0.63
C SER A 62 -14.00 2.97 1.53
N ASN A 63 -13.07 2.14 1.04
CA ASN A 63 -12.46 1.10 1.86
C ASN A 63 -11.51 1.67 2.91
N PHE A 64 -10.87 2.82 2.66
CA PHE A 64 -10.03 3.47 3.66
C PHE A 64 -10.87 4.00 4.83
N ARG A 65 -12.11 4.41 4.56
CA ARG A 65 -13.04 4.92 5.57
C ARG A 65 -13.55 3.81 6.51
N LYS A 66 -13.44 2.54 6.11
CA LYS A 66 -13.82 1.40 6.96
C LYS A 66 -12.83 1.24 8.11
N TRP A 67 -13.32 1.45 9.32
CA TRP A 67 -12.57 1.17 10.53
C TRP A 67 -12.67 -0.31 10.89
N SER A 68 -11.63 -0.84 11.51
CA SER A 68 -11.58 -2.20 12.07
C SER A 68 -10.91 -2.13 13.45
N PRO A 69 -11.38 -2.92 14.44
CA PRO A 69 -10.72 -3.00 15.74
C PRO A 69 -9.34 -3.70 15.65
N GLY A 70 -9.05 -4.37 14.54
CA GLY A 70 -7.89 -5.23 14.41
C GLY A 70 -8.12 -6.62 15.03
N ILE A 71 -7.14 -7.50 14.84
CA ILE A 71 -7.16 -8.84 15.41
C ILE A 71 -6.75 -8.74 16.90
N GLY A 72 -7.46 -9.47 17.77
CA GLY A 72 -7.16 -9.53 19.21
C GLY A 72 -7.92 -8.51 20.07
N VAL A 73 -8.76 -7.67 19.45
CA VAL A 73 -9.59 -6.67 20.13
C VAL A 73 -11.07 -7.09 20.06
N ASN A 74 -11.72 -7.05 21.21
CA ASN A 74 -13.12 -7.34 21.42
C ASN A 74 -13.91 -6.04 21.55
N LEU A 75 -15.08 -5.97 20.93
CA LEU A 75 -15.99 -4.84 20.99
C LEU A 75 -17.20 -5.23 21.82
N SER A 76 -17.43 -4.57 22.96
CA SER A 76 -18.75 -4.60 23.59
C SER A 76 -19.72 -3.79 22.74
N PHE A 77 -20.91 -4.32 22.44
CA PHE A 77 -21.91 -3.63 21.65
C PHE A 77 -23.32 -3.88 22.19
N SER A 78 -24.22 -2.92 22.00
CA SER A 78 -25.64 -3.05 22.35
C SER A 78 -26.54 -3.17 21.11
N ASP A 79 -26.11 -2.59 19.99
CA ASP A 79 -26.79 -2.68 18.69
C ASP A 79 -25.88 -3.31 17.63
N PHE A 80 -26.40 -4.34 16.95
CA PHE A 80 -25.69 -5.04 15.89
C PHE A 80 -25.49 -4.15 14.64
N ASP A 81 -26.43 -3.23 14.38
CA ASP A 81 -26.40 -2.39 13.18
C ASP A 81 -25.31 -1.29 13.26
N GLU A 82 -24.76 -1.02 14.45
CA GLU A 82 -23.69 -0.03 14.65
C GLU A 82 -22.27 -0.63 14.46
N LEU A 83 -22.17 -1.96 14.40
CA LEU A 83 -20.90 -2.68 14.29
C LEU A 83 -20.10 -2.29 13.03
N PRO A 84 -18.76 -2.42 13.04
CA PRO A 84 -17.94 -2.11 11.87
C PRO A 84 -18.21 -3.02 10.66
N GLU A 85 -18.21 -2.46 9.45
CA GLU A 85 -18.40 -3.21 8.20
C GLU A 85 -17.15 -4.01 7.75
N VAL A 86 -16.70 -4.94 8.58
CA VAL A 86 -15.55 -5.82 8.32
C VAL A 86 -16.06 -7.23 8.00
N SER A 87 -15.63 -7.80 6.87
CA SER A 87 -16.11 -9.11 6.40
C SER A 87 -15.79 -10.27 7.35
N GLU A 88 -14.71 -10.14 8.09
CA GLU A 88 -14.21 -11.13 9.05
C GLU A 88 -14.73 -10.86 10.48
N LEU A 89 -15.65 -9.90 10.66
CA LEU A 89 -16.26 -9.64 11.97
C LEU A 89 -17.20 -10.78 12.36
N THR A 90 -17.02 -11.30 13.56
CA THR A 90 -17.81 -12.37 14.18
C THR A 90 -18.36 -11.88 15.52
N VAL A 91 -19.53 -12.40 15.90
CA VAL A 91 -20.19 -12.09 17.18
C VAL A 91 -20.29 -13.36 18.03
N ASP A 92 -19.95 -13.24 19.30
CA ASP A 92 -20.11 -14.26 20.34
C ASP A 92 -20.74 -13.59 21.59
N GLY A 93 -22.05 -13.74 21.76
CA GLY A 93 -22.80 -13.05 22.82
C GLY A 93 -22.94 -11.54 22.56
N ASP A 94 -22.51 -10.73 23.53
CA ASP A 94 -22.51 -9.26 23.52
C ASP A 94 -21.16 -8.68 23.06
N VAL A 95 -20.33 -9.51 22.43
CA VAL A 95 -18.98 -9.16 22.00
C VAL A 95 -18.78 -9.43 20.51
N ALA A 96 -18.22 -8.46 19.79
CA ALA A 96 -17.83 -8.61 18.38
C ALA A 96 -16.31 -8.53 18.21
N PHE A 97 -15.73 -9.32 17.32
CA PHE A 97 -14.28 -9.38 17.09
C PHE A 97 -13.95 -9.79 15.66
N VAL A 98 -12.76 -9.47 15.18
CA VAL A 98 -12.26 -9.96 13.88
C VAL A 98 -11.79 -11.40 14.08
N ASP A 99 -12.46 -12.37 13.45
CA ASP A 99 -12.11 -13.79 13.53
C ASP A 99 -11.16 -14.20 12.39
N PRO A 100 -9.89 -14.52 12.70
CA PRO A 100 -8.94 -14.96 11.68
C PRO A 100 -9.33 -16.28 11.02
N MET A 101 -10.20 -17.09 11.64
CA MET A 101 -10.66 -18.36 11.08
C MET A 101 -11.63 -18.17 9.90
N VAL A 102 -12.23 -16.98 9.77
CA VAL A 102 -13.09 -16.61 8.62
C VAL A 102 -12.26 -16.12 7.43
N PHE A 103 -10.94 -16.00 7.58
CA PHE A 103 -10.06 -15.55 6.50
C PHE A 103 -10.15 -16.48 5.28
N PRO A 104 -10.32 -15.96 4.05
CA PRO A 104 -10.60 -16.81 2.90
C PRO A 104 -9.46 -17.78 2.56
N ASP A 105 -9.74 -19.09 2.49
CA ASP A 105 -8.77 -20.14 2.17
C ASP A 105 -7.95 -19.86 0.90
N LYS A 106 -8.61 -19.32 -0.13
CA LYS A 106 -7.99 -18.96 -1.41
C LYS A 106 -6.88 -17.90 -1.29
N ARG A 107 -6.83 -17.16 -0.17
CA ARG A 107 -5.84 -16.10 0.11
C ARG A 107 -4.65 -16.63 0.91
N ILE A 108 -4.75 -17.80 1.54
CA ILE A 108 -3.71 -18.37 2.41
C ILE A 108 -2.40 -18.60 1.64
N SER A 109 -2.47 -19.11 0.40
CA SER A 109 -1.27 -19.35 -0.42
C SER A 109 -0.49 -18.06 -0.70
N SER A 110 -1.19 -17.00 -1.07
CA SER A 110 -0.60 -15.67 -1.29
C SER A 110 0.00 -15.11 -0.01
N LEU A 111 -0.68 -15.26 1.13
CA LEU A 111 -0.15 -14.80 2.43
C LEU A 111 1.13 -15.54 2.83
N LYS A 112 1.17 -16.87 2.67
CA LYS A 112 2.37 -17.68 2.91
C LYS A 112 3.53 -17.26 1.99
N TRP A 113 3.24 -16.99 0.72
CA TRP A 113 4.25 -16.50 -0.21
C TRP A 113 4.81 -15.13 0.22
N MET A 114 3.94 -14.19 0.61
CA MET A 114 4.36 -12.87 1.11
C MET A 114 5.19 -12.98 2.39
N LEU A 115 4.81 -13.86 3.32
CA LEU A 115 5.58 -14.09 4.54
C LEU A 115 6.97 -14.63 4.22
N ASN A 116 7.06 -15.68 3.41
CA ASN A 116 8.34 -16.25 2.99
C ASN A 116 9.20 -15.21 2.24
N MET A 117 8.61 -14.37 1.39
CA MET A 117 9.32 -13.26 0.74
C MET A 117 9.89 -12.29 1.78
N GLN A 118 9.11 -11.90 2.79
CA GLN A 118 9.56 -10.99 3.84
C GLN A 118 10.66 -11.59 4.71
N GLU A 119 10.54 -12.87 5.11
CA GLU A 119 11.56 -13.59 5.87
C GLU A 119 12.88 -13.68 5.10
N ASN A 120 12.81 -14.08 3.83
CA ASN A 120 13.99 -14.12 2.95
C ASN A 120 14.61 -12.73 2.77
N THR A 121 13.79 -11.69 2.66
CA THR A 121 14.26 -10.30 2.55
C THR A 121 14.97 -9.85 3.82
N GLN A 122 14.41 -10.15 5.00
CA GLN A 122 15.00 -9.80 6.29
C GLN A 122 16.34 -10.52 6.53
N GLN A 123 16.48 -11.76 6.06
CA GLN A 123 17.72 -12.54 6.21
C GLN A 123 18.77 -12.24 5.12
N SER A 124 18.38 -11.55 4.05
CA SER A 124 19.29 -11.21 2.96
C SER A 124 20.25 -10.10 3.35
N LYS A 125 21.49 -10.16 2.82
CA LYS A 125 22.43 -9.05 2.94
C LYS A 125 21.83 -7.81 2.29
N PRO A 126 21.71 -6.68 2.99
CA PRO A 126 21.09 -5.50 2.40
C PRO A 126 21.95 -4.93 1.27
N SER A 127 21.28 -4.48 0.21
CA SER A 127 21.91 -3.82 -0.94
C SER A 127 21.39 -2.39 -1.07
N PHE A 128 22.24 -1.43 -0.74
CA PHE A 128 21.89 0.00 -0.74
C PHE A 128 22.47 0.77 -1.94
N GLY A 129 23.01 0.07 -2.94
CA GLY A 129 23.75 0.69 -4.04
C GLY A 129 22.91 1.28 -5.17
N CYS A 130 21.60 0.98 -5.23
CA CYS A 130 20.76 1.43 -6.36
C CYS A 130 20.35 2.90 -6.25
N PHE A 131 20.19 3.47 -5.04
CA PHE A 131 19.81 4.88 -4.80
C PHE A 131 18.65 5.41 -5.66
N GLY A 132 17.69 4.54 -6.03
CA GLY A 132 16.58 4.93 -6.92
C GLY A 132 17.00 5.27 -8.36
N MET A 133 18.24 4.93 -8.77
CA MET A 133 18.76 5.20 -10.12
C MET A 133 17.91 4.57 -11.23
N HIS A 134 17.11 3.55 -10.90
CA HIS A 134 16.19 2.95 -11.85
C HIS A 134 15.13 3.94 -12.38
N GLU A 135 14.65 4.88 -11.56
CA GLU A 135 13.67 5.88 -12.04
C GLU A 135 14.30 6.83 -13.06
N TRP A 136 15.54 7.26 -12.81
CA TRP A 136 16.29 8.10 -13.72
C TRP A 136 16.63 7.37 -15.03
N ALA A 137 16.94 6.07 -14.95
CA ALA A 137 17.18 5.22 -16.11
C ALA A 137 15.94 5.04 -17.01
N MET A 138 14.72 5.12 -16.46
CA MET A 138 13.48 5.05 -17.25
C MET A 138 13.24 6.29 -18.12
N VAL A 139 13.83 7.43 -17.76
CA VAL A 139 13.68 8.71 -18.46
C VAL A 139 15.01 9.23 -19.05
N TYR A 140 16.06 8.42 -19.01
CA TYR A 140 17.38 8.78 -19.52
C TYR A 140 17.38 8.93 -21.05
N LYS A 141 17.68 10.14 -21.54
CA LYS A 141 17.74 10.49 -22.98
C LYS A 141 16.50 10.02 -23.76
N THR A 142 15.32 10.17 -23.15
CA THR A 142 14.05 9.94 -23.84
C THR A 142 13.41 11.27 -24.26
N ASP A 143 12.83 11.25 -25.45
CA ASP A 143 11.94 12.28 -26.00
C ASP A 143 10.47 12.05 -25.63
N ASN A 144 10.13 10.86 -25.12
CA ASN A 144 8.76 10.43 -24.83
C ASN A 144 8.67 9.83 -23.41
N PRO A 145 8.89 10.63 -22.34
CA PRO A 145 8.74 10.15 -20.99
C PRO A 145 7.28 9.73 -20.73
N ARG A 146 7.11 8.72 -19.89
CA ARG A 146 5.77 8.36 -19.40
C ARG A 146 5.22 9.50 -18.56
N HIS A 147 3.90 9.70 -18.63
CA HIS A 147 3.20 10.79 -17.97
C HIS A 147 3.59 12.19 -18.49
N ASN A 148 3.67 12.36 -19.81
CA ASN A 148 4.01 13.64 -20.47
C ASN A 148 3.06 14.82 -20.17
N GLN A 149 1.95 14.58 -19.48
CA GLN A 149 1.07 15.62 -18.94
C GLN A 149 1.72 16.46 -17.82
N LEU A 150 2.86 16.03 -17.27
CA LEU A 150 3.60 16.75 -16.24
C LEU A 150 5.01 17.13 -16.73
N PRO A 151 5.50 18.34 -16.44
CA PRO A 151 6.87 18.71 -16.77
C PRO A 151 7.87 17.98 -15.87
N MET A 152 9.05 17.68 -16.40
CA MET A 152 10.18 17.21 -15.60
C MET A 152 10.66 18.30 -14.66
N ARG A 153 11.01 17.94 -13.41
CA ARG A 153 11.59 18.87 -12.44
C ARG A 153 13.07 19.19 -12.71
N MET A 154 13.71 18.39 -13.56
CA MET A 154 15.13 18.47 -13.91
C MET A 154 15.27 18.60 -15.42
N ASN A 155 16.19 19.43 -15.88
CA ASN A 155 16.50 19.54 -17.30
C ASN A 155 17.02 18.18 -17.83
N PRO A 156 16.65 17.77 -19.06
CA PRO A 156 17.11 16.51 -19.65
C PRO A 156 18.64 16.31 -19.67
N ASP A 157 19.42 17.38 -19.88
CA ASP A 157 20.88 17.30 -19.93
C ASP A 157 21.48 17.07 -18.54
N ASP A 158 20.97 17.77 -17.53
CA ASP A 158 21.37 17.55 -16.13
C ASP A 158 21.00 16.12 -15.69
N LEU A 159 19.82 15.64 -16.08
CA LEU A 159 19.37 14.28 -15.80
C LEU A 159 20.29 13.26 -16.45
N ALA A 160 20.67 13.47 -17.71
CA ALA A 160 21.60 12.60 -18.41
C ALA A 160 22.96 12.56 -17.71
N ALA A 161 23.52 13.72 -17.35
CA ALA A 161 24.77 13.81 -16.61
C ALA A 161 24.68 13.09 -15.24
N PHE A 162 23.54 13.21 -14.56
CA PHE A 162 23.30 12.51 -13.29
C PHE A 162 23.31 10.98 -13.47
N VAL A 163 22.63 10.45 -14.49
CA VAL A 163 22.63 9.01 -14.82
C VAL A 163 24.02 8.53 -15.20
N GLU A 164 24.77 9.31 -15.98
CA GLU A 164 26.13 8.98 -16.40
C GLU A 164 27.15 9.03 -15.24
N SER A 165 26.89 9.85 -14.22
CA SER A 165 27.81 10.04 -13.08
C SER A 165 27.81 8.89 -12.06
N ARG A 166 26.90 7.92 -12.17
CA ARG A 166 26.70 6.86 -11.16
C ARG A 166 26.40 5.50 -11.81
N PRO A 167 26.80 4.39 -11.17
CA PRO A 167 26.50 3.07 -11.69
C PRO A 167 25.00 2.77 -11.59
N LEU A 168 24.44 2.14 -12.63
CA LEU A 168 23.12 1.51 -12.56
C LEU A 168 23.29 0.09 -12.02
N LEU A 169 22.73 -0.19 -10.85
CA LEU A 169 22.86 -1.46 -10.13
C LEU A 169 21.49 -2.08 -9.81
N CYS A 170 20.52 -1.88 -10.70
CA CYS A 170 19.14 -2.32 -10.47
C CYS A 170 19.02 -3.84 -10.64
N THR A 171 18.43 -4.51 -9.65
CA THR A 171 17.99 -5.92 -9.73
C THR A 171 16.46 -6.04 -9.80
N HIS A 172 15.73 -4.92 -9.73
CA HIS A 172 14.29 -4.86 -9.83
C HIS A 172 13.89 -5.00 -11.30
N PHE A 173 13.57 -6.24 -11.71
CA PHE A 173 13.23 -6.58 -13.10
C PHE A 173 12.08 -5.72 -13.66
N ASP A 174 11.03 -5.51 -12.86
CA ASP A 174 9.88 -4.69 -13.24
C ASP A 174 10.23 -3.23 -13.54
N ALA A 175 11.23 -2.67 -12.87
CA ALA A 175 11.77 -1.37 -13.22
C ALA A 175 12.67 -1.45 -14.47
N PHE A 176 13.51 -2.47 -14.57
CA PHE A 176 14.46 -2.64 -15.67
C PHE A 176 13.79 -2.76 -17.05
N ARG A 177 12.62 -3.41 -17.15
CA ARG A 177 11.86 -3.48 -18.42
C ARG A 177 11.46 -2.09 -18.96
N PHE A 178 11.44 -1.07 -18.11
CA PHE A 178 11.13 0.30 -18.46
C PHE A 178 12.34 1.19 -18.71
N PHE A 179 13.56 0.68 -18.54
CA PHE A 179 14.77 1.43 -18.87
C PHE A 179 14.74 1.83 -20.35
N THR A 180 15.22 3.03 -20.64
CA THR A 180 15.40 3.45 -22.03
C THR A 180 16.43 2.56 -22.73
N LYS A 181 16.33 2.44 -24.05
CA LYS A 181 17.31 1.68 -24.85
C LYS A 181 18.77 2.03 -24.50
N PRO A 182 19.17 3.31 -24.36
CA PRO A 182 20.53 3.66 -23.96
C PRO A 182 20.85 3.40 -22.48
N ALA A 183 19.87 3.35 -21.57
CA ALA A 183 20.12 3.06 -20.15
C ALA A 183 20.32 1.56 -19.85
N LYS A 184 19.66 0.68 -20.60
CA LYS A 184 19.75 -0.79 -20.40
C LYS A 184 21.20 -1.33 -20.33
N PRO A 185 22.09 -1.03 -21.29
CA PRO A 185 23.47 -1.54 -21.25
C PRO A 185 24.33 -0.90 -20.15
N MET A 186 23.87 0.18 -19.50
CA MET A 186 24.57 0.80 -18.37
C MET A 186 24.32 0.05 -17.05
N ASN A 187 23.30 -0.81 -16.98
CA ASN A 187 23.00 -1.60 -15.79
C ASN A 187 24.03 -2.71 -15.62
N LYS A 188 24.62 -2.81 -14.42
CA LYS A 188 25.58 -3.86 -14.08
C LYS A 188 25.00 -5.27 -14.25
N PHE A 189 23.70 -5.42 -14.01
CA PHE A 189 23.01 -6.69 -14.10
C PHE A 189 22.24 -6.77 -15.41
N GLU A 190 22.46 -7.84 -16.16
CA GLU A 190 21.55 -8.25 -17.23
C GLU A 190 20.38 -8.98 -16.58
N LEU A 191 19.16 -8.48 -16.80
CA LEU A 191 17.94 -9.08 -16.29
C LEU A 191 17.06 -9.47 -17.49
N SER A 192 16.56 -10.69 -17.48
CA SER A 192 15.78 -11.30 -18.57
C SER A 192 14.41 -11.76 -18.09
#